data_AF-A0A239JE93-F1
#
_entry.id   AF-A0A239JE93-F1
#
_cell.length_a   1.000
_cell.length_b   1.000
_cell.length_c   1.000
_cell.angle_alpha   90.00
_cell.angle_beta   90.00
_cell.angle_gamma   90.00
#
_symmetry.space_group_name_H-M   'P 1'
#
loop_
_entity.id
_entity.type
_entity.pdbx_description
1 polymer ?
#
loop_
_entity_poly.entity_id
_entity_poly.type
_entity_poly.pdbx_seq_one_letter_code
_entity_poly.pdbx_strand_id
1 'polypeptide(L)'
;MQSCMQGPPARAARRREDQMNQSEEELRTRLRQVEESLERLRADLPGPPDDPGDFVDAGQYLSQREELEGQIELLEAERERLRDSLGLE
;
A
#
# COMPACT_ATOMS: atom_id res chain seq x y z
N MET A 1 -58.56 1.51 -12.12
CA MET A 1 -57.52 1.05 -11.17
C MET A 1 -56.57 0.15 -11.95
N GLN A 2 -55.46 0.71 -12.47
CA GLN A 2 -54.48 -0.05 -13.24
C GLN A 2 -53.14 0.06 -12.52
N SER A 3 -52.74 -1.08 -11.96
CA SER A 3 -51.75 -1.21 -10.91
C SER A 3 -50.33 -1.11 -11.45
N CYS A 4 -49.49 -0.50 -10.62
CA CYS A 4 -48.06 -0.30 -10.75
C CYS A 4 -47.32 -1.64 -10.89
N MET A 5 -46.69 -1.89 -12.04
CA MET A 5 -45.69 -2.94 -12.22
C MET A 5 -44.49 -2.33 -12.94
N GLN A 6 -43.74 -1.47 -12.25
CA GLN A 6 -42.37 -1.11 -12.64
C GLN A 6 -41.42 -1.98 -11.80
N GLY A 7 -40.93 -3.06 -12.40
CA GLY A 7 -39.77 -3.78 -11.88
C GLY A 7 -38.52 -2.89 -11.98
N PRO A 8 -37.56 -2.99 -11.04
CA PRO A 8 -36.38 -2.14 -11.05
C PRO A 8 -35.52 -2.43 -12.31
N PRO A 9 -34.92 -1.39 -12.94
CA PRO A 9 -34.18 -1.57 -14.18
C PRO A 9 -32.84 -2.29 -13.94
N ALA A 10 -32.57 -3.36 -14.70
CA ALA A 10 -31.33 -4.13 -14.73
C ALA A 10 -30.03 -3.30 -14.90
N ARG A 11 -30.14 -2.03 -15.29
CA ARG A 11 -29.04 -1.06 -15.39
C ARG A 11 -28.39 -0.68 -14.06
N ALA A 12 -29.09 -0.79 -12.93
CA ALA A 12 -28.56 -0.39 -11.63
C ALA A 12 -27.55 -1.42 -11.06
N ALA A 13 -27.70 -2.70 -11.39
CA ALA A 13 -26.84 -3.77 -10.90
C ALA A 13 -25.43 -3.69 -11.51
N ARG A 14 -25.33 -3.53 -12.84
CA ARG A 14 -24.03 -3.43 -13.55
C ARG A 14 -23.16 -2.27 -13.05
N ARG A 15 -23.78 -1.13 -12.71
CA ARG A 15 -23.05 0.05 -12.24
C ARG A 15 -22.33 -0.20 -10.90
N ARG A 16 -22.86 -1.06 -10.03
CA ARG A 16 -22.18 -1.43 -8.78
C ARG A 16 -21.01 -2.38 -9.01
N GLU A 17 -21.16 -3.35 -9.91
CA GLU A 17 -20.08 -4.27 -10.29
C GLU A 17 -18.93 -3.50 -10.92
N ASP A 18 -19.21 -2.60 -11.88
CA ASP A 18 -18.19 -1.75 -12.49
C ASP A 18 -17.48 -0.88 -11.45
N GLN A 19 -18.21 -0.31 -10.48
CA GLN A 19 -17.62 0.50 -9.41
C GLN A 19 -16.76 -0.32 -8.45
N MET A 20 -17.18 -1.54 -8.09
CA MET A 20 -16.37 -2.46 -7.28
C MET A 20 -15.09 -2.89 -8.01
N ASN A 21 -15.19 -3.21 -9.31
CA ASN A 21 -14.04 -3.58 -10.12
C ASN A 21 -13.04 -2.42 -10.25
N GLN A 22 -13.50 -1.19 -10.44
CA GLN A 22 -12.63 -0.01 -10.45
C GLN A 22 -11.94 0.17 -9.10
N SER A 23 -12.66 0.03 -7.98
CA SER A 23 -12.05 0.08 -6.65
C SER A 23 -11.02 -1.02 -6.42
N GLU A 24 -11.24 -2.23 -6.94
CA GLU A 24 -10.28 -3.34 -6.86
C GLU A 24 -9.01 -3.07 -7.70
N GLU A 25 -9.16 -2.51 -8.90
CA GLU A 25 -8.04 -2.10 -9.75
C GLU A 25 -7.22 -0.96 -9.12
N GLU A 26 -7.88 0.00 -8.48
CA GLU A 26 -7.25 1.08 -7.71
C GLU A 26 -6.43 0.52 -6.54
N LEU A 27 -7.01 -0.40 -5.75
CA LEU A 27 -6.33 -1.06 -4.64
C LEU A 27 -5.12 -1.87 -5.11
N ARG A 28 -5.22 -2.61 -6.22
CA ARG A 28 -4.09 -3.33 -6.82
C ARG A 28 -2.99 -2.40 -7.32
N THR A 29 -3.37 -1.27 -7.90
CA THR A 29 -2.42 -0.24 -8.37
C THR A 29 -1.68 0.35 -7.17
N ARG A 30 -2.41 0.68 -6.10
CA ARG A 30 -1.82 1.19 -4.86
C ARG A 30 -0.89 0.17 -4.22
N LEU A 31 -1.30 -1.11 -4.17
CA LEU A 31 -0.47 -2.19 -3.64
C LEU A 31 0.87 -2.28 -4.37
N ARG A 32 0.85 -2.24 -5.71
CA ARG A 32 2.08 -2.25 -6.51
C ARG A 32 2.99 -1.06 -6.22
N GLN A 33 2.44 0.14 -6.06
CA GLN A 33 3.22 1.33 -5.72
C GLN A 33 3.89 1.22 -4.34
N VAL A 34 3.17 0.67 -3.36
CA VAL A 34 3.70 0.42 -2.02
C VAL A 34 4.81 -0.62 -2.09
N GLU A 35 4.62 -1.72 -2.81
CA GLU A 35 5.64 -2.76 -3.00
C GLU A 35 6.91 -2.23 -3.68
N GLU A 36 6.77 -1.41 -4.73
CA GLU A 36 7.91 -0.76 -5.40
C GLU A 36 8.63 0.24 -4.49
N SER A 37 7.90 0.95 -3.63
CA SER A 37 8.48 1.88 -2.67
C SER A 37 9.23 1.13 -1.57
N LEU A 38 8.69 0.01 -1.09
CA LEU A 38 9.35 -0.87 -0.13
C LEU A 38 10.64 -1.46 -0.69
N GLU A 39 10.62 -1.92 -1.95
CA GLU A 39 11.82 -2.46 -2.61
C GLU A 39 12.92 -1.40 -2.69
N ARG A 40 12.57 -0.17 -3.06
CA ARG A 40 13.51 0.96 -3.10
C ARG A 40 14.08 1.31 -1.72
N LEU A 41 13.22 1.46 -0.70
CA LEU A 41 13.66 1.80 0.66
C LEU A 41 14.57 0.72 1.27
N ARG A 42 14.28 -0.56 0.99
CA ARG A 42 15.12 -1.67 1.44
C ARG A 42 16.46 -1.73 0.72
N ALA A 43 16.53 -1.27 -0.53
CA ALA A 43 17.79 -1.14 -1.27
C ALA A 43 18.62 0.06 -0.77
N ASP A 44 17.96 1.15 -0.37
CA ASP A 44 18.58 2.37 0.15
C ASP A 44 19.03 2.25 1.62
N LEU A 45 18.60 1.20 2.32
CA LEU A 45 18.96 0.94 3.72
C LEU A 45 20.48 0.79 3.84
N PRO A 46 21.18 1.75 4.47
CA PRO A 46 22.63 1.75 4.48
C PRO A 46 23.14 0.56 5.29
N GLY A 47 24.07 -0.19 4.70
CA GLY A 47 24.78 -1.27 5.39
C GLY A 47 25.50 -0.76 6.64
N PRO A 48 25.76 -1.62 7.64
CA PRO A 48 26.48 -1.20 8.84
C PRO A 48 27.82 -0.57 8.47
N PRO A 49 28.23 0.53 9.14
CA PRO A 49 29.49 1.19 8.85
C PRO A 49 30.67 0.24 9.06
N ASP A 50 31.56 0.15 8.07
CA ASP A 50 32.75 -0.71 8.12
C ASP A 50 33.82 -0.20 9.11
N ASP A 51 33.78 1.09 9.47
CA ASP A 51 34.75 1.72 10.36
C ASP A 51 34.05 2.40 11.56
N PRO A 52 34.25 1.91 12.80
CA PRO A 52 33.65 2.47 14.00
C PRO A 52 34.36 3.74 14.53
N GLY A 53 35.37 4.25 13.82
CA GLY A 53 36.23 5.36 14.29
C GLY A 53 35.58 6.75 14.30
N ASP A 54 34.51 6.97 13.54
CA ASP A 54 33.83 8.27 13.47
C ASP A 54 32.48 8.25 14.21
N PHE A 55 32.50 8.72 15.46
CA PHE A 55 31.32 8.79 16.31
C PHE A 55 30.25 9.77 15.80
N VAL A 56 30.64 10.77 14.99
CA VAL A 56 29.68 11.70 14.37
C VAL A 56 28.95 11.00 13.24
N ASP A 57 29.67 10.25 12.41
CA ASP A 57 29.08 9.44 11.33
C ASP A 57 28.19 8.32 11.88
N ALA A 58 28.56 7.70 13.01
CA ALA A 58 27.75 6.66 13.64
C ALA A 58 26.37 7.19 14.10
N GLY A 59 26.31 8.41 14.64
CA GLY A 59 25.05 9.04 15.03
C GLY A 59 24.15 9.33 13.83
N GLN A 60 24.73 9.89 12.76
CA GLN A 60 23.99 10.19 11.52
C GLN A 60 23.50 8.91 10.82
N TYR A 61 24.33 7.87 10.79
CA TYR A 61 23.98 6.56 10.28
C TYR A 61 22.78 5.97 11.00
N LEU A 62 22.80 5.96 12.33
CA LEU A 62 21.71 5.41 13.14
C LEU A 62 20.40 6.18 12.93
N SER A 63 20.43 7.52 12.96
CA SER A 63 19.22 8.32 12.72
C SER A 63 18.64 8.11 11.33
N GLN A 64 19.48 8.05 10.29
CA GLN A 64 19.03 7.78 8.92
C GLN A 64 18.42 6.37 8.80
N ARG A 65 19.04 5.39 9.46
CA ARG A 65 18.55 4.01 9.47
C ARG A 65 17.19 3.90 10.17
N GLU A 66 17.05 4.50 11.35
CA GLU A 66 15.78 4.53 12.09
C GLU A 66 14.66 5.22 11.29
N GLU A 67 14.97 6.31 10.59
CA GLU A 67 14.02 7.00 9.72
C GLU A 67 13.54 6.10 8.57
N LEU A 68 14.47 5.42 7.89
CA LEU A 68 14.14 4.50 6.80
C LEU A 68 13.35 3.28 7.30
N GLU A 69 13.74 2.72 8.45
CA GLU A 69 13.02 1.60 9.08
C GLU A 69 11.59 1.99 9.45
N GLY A 70 11.37 3.18 10.01
CA GLY A 70 10.02 3.68 10.31
C GLY A 70 9.16 3.88 9.06
N GLN A 71 9.75 4.35 7.95
CA GLN A 71 9.04 4.44 6.67
C GLN A 71 8.66 3.08 6.11
N ILE A 72 9.56 2.09 6.21
CA ILE A 72 9.31 0.72 5.80
C ILE A 72 8.18 0.11 6.63
N GLU A 73 8.18 0.27 7.94
CA GLU A 73 7.11 -0.24 8.82
C GLU A 73 5.73 0.29 8.43
N LEU A 74 5.63 1.61 8.17
CA LEU A 74 4.38 2.24 7.74
C LEU A 74 3.87 1.69 6.41
N LEU A 75 4.76 1.50 5.44
CA LEU A 75 4.41 0.96 4.13
C LEU A 75 4.09 -0.54 4.19
N GLU A 76 4.73 -1.30 5.07
CA GLU A 76 4.40 -2.71 5.31
C GLU A 76 2.99 -2.87 5.91
N ALA A 77 2.64 -2.03 6.88
CA ALA A 77 1.29 -1.97 7.44
C ALA A 77 0.26 -1.53 6.38
N GLU A 78 0.59 -0.59 5.49
CA GLU A 78 -0.28 -0.22 4.37
C GLU A 78 -0.45 -1.39 3.40
N ARG A 79 0.64 -2.08 3.04
CA ARG A 79 0.61 -3.27 2.18
C ARG A 79 -0.29 -4.35 2.75
N GLU A 80 -0.17 -4.66 4.03
CA GLU A 80 -1.00 -5.63 4.73
C GLU A 80 -2.50 -5.27 4.61
N ARG A 81 -2.86 -4.03 4.97
CA ARG A 81 -4.25 -3.54 4.85
C ARG A 81 -4.80 -3.62 3.41
N LEU A 82 -3.97 -3.34 2.42
CA LEU A 82 -4.35 -3.43 1.00
C LEU A 82 -4.56 -4.88 0.57
N ARG A 83 -3.70 -5.81 1.03
CA ARG A 83 -3.86 -7.24 0.77
C ARG A 83 -5.11 -7.80 1.43
N ASP A 84 -5.40 -7.39 2.66
CA ASP A 84 -6.64 -7.78 3.37
C ASP A 84 -7.88 -7.28 2.62
N SER A 85 -7.84 -6.03 2.15
CA SER A 85 -8.94 -5.41 1.38
C SER A 85 -9.16 -6.10 0.02
N LEU A 86 -8.13 -6.74 -0.53
CA LEU A 86 -8.16 -7.51 -1.77
C LEU A 86 -8.36 -9.02 -1.55
N GLY A 87 -8.35 -9.51 -0.30
CA GLY A 87 -8.43 -10.94 0.03
C GLY A 87 -7.21 -11.76 -0.41
N LEU A 88 -6.00 -11.17 -0.34
CA LEU A 88 -4.73 -11.75 -0.81
C LEU A 88 -3.84 -12.31 0.33
N GLU A 89 -4.46 -12.95 1.34
CA GLU A 89 -3.78 -13.58 2.49
C GLU A 89 -2.61 -14.49 2.09
#